data_AF-A0A7V1C205-F1
#
_entry.id   AF-A0A7V1C205-F1
#
_cell.length_a   1.000
_cell.length_b   1.000
_cell.length_c   1.000
_cell.angle_alpha   90.00
_cell.angle_beta   90.00
_cell.angle_gamma   90.00
#
_symmetry.space_group_name_H-M   'P 1'
#
loop_
_entity.id
_entity.type
_entity.pdbx_description
1 polymer ?
#
loop_
_entity_poly.entity_id
_entity_poly.type
_entity_poly.pdbx_seq_one_letter_code
_entity_poly.pdbx_strand_id
1 'polypeptide(L)'
;MSQMPMTLYNQVIAGTPEEHRDKLVCISDDDLDVDTTLDIVMRGKLKTQRKRLRQFLSDSAWLQAKSIEALDAVIHMKDRVLNPAAHWGDAPLYQAELDKALKLVSRLEKVLK
;
A
#
# COMPACT_ATOMS: atom_id res chain seq x y z
N MET A 1 3.62 -11.51 7.94
CA MET A 1 3.77 -11.78 6.49
C MET A 1 4.17 -10.48 5.83
N SER A 2 5.25 -10.50 5.04
CA SER A 2 5.96 -9.33 4.57
C SER A 2 5.04 -8.29 3.92
N GLN A 3 4.99 -7.09 4.51
CA GLN A 3 4.32 -5.88 4.01
C GLN A 3 5.00 -5.32 2.74
N MET A 4 5.62 -6.17 1.91
CA MET A 4 6.30 -5.81 0.66
C MET A 4 5.47 -4.90 -0.25
N PRO A 5 4.13 -5.07 -0.35
CA PRO A 5 3.31 -4.09 -1.05
C PRO A 5 3.42 -2.69 -0.37
N MET A 6 3.16 -2.61 0.93
CA MET A 6 3.03 -1.33 1.63
C MET A 6 4.35 -0.57 1.78
N THR A 7 5.49 -1.24 1.87
CA THR A 7 6.81 -0.56 1.86
C THR A 7 7.07 0.13 0.53
N LEU A 8 6.84 -0.55 -0.59
CA LEU A 8 6.93 0.05 -1.93
C LEU A 8 5.93 1.18 -2.10
N TYR A 9 4.69 1.01 -1.61
CA TYR A 9 3.70 2.08 -1.62
C TYR A 9 4.20 3.32 -0.87
N ASN A 10 4.66 3.16 0.37
CA ASN A 10 5.09 4.29 1.20
C ASN A 10 6.34 4.99 0.66
N GLN A 11 7.28 4.25 0.08
CA GLN A 11 8.54 4.80 -0.40
C GLN A 11 8.43 5.43 -1.80
N VAL A 12 7.58 4.88 -2.66
CA VAL A 12 7.56 5.22 -4.10
C VAL A 12 6.23 5.85 -4.53
N ILE A 13 5.10 5.34 -4.04
CA ILE A 13 3.75 5.73 -4.50
C ILE A 13 3.16 6.88 -3.69
N ALA A 14 3.37 6.92 -2.38
CA ALA A 14 2.74 7.87 -1.46
C ALA A 14 3.15 9.33 -1.73
N GLY A 15 4.37 9.56 -2.23
CA GLY A 15 4.89 10.87 -2.60
C GLY A 15 4.73 11.24 -4.07
N THR A 16 4.27 10.31 -4.92
CA THR A 16 4.21 10.51 -6.38
C THR A 16 2.76 10.68 -6.83
N PRO A 17 2.39 11.81 -7.47
CA PRO A 17 1.07 12.01 -8.06
C PRO A 17 0.71 10.91 -9.06
N GLU A 18 -0.56 10.51 -9.11
CA GLU A 18 -1.03 9.41 -9.97
C GLU A 18 -0.64 9.57 -11.44
N GLU A 19 -0.74 10.79 -11.95
CA GLU A 19 -0.40 11.17 -13.33
C GLU A 19 1.10 11.05 -13.67
N HIS A 20 1.94 10.77 -12.67
CA HIS A 20 3.39 10.71 -12.83
C HIS A 20 3.99 9.37 -12.37
N ARG A 21 3.18 8.45 -11.84
CA ARG A 21 3.65 7.14 -11.34
C ARG A 21 4.18 6.25 -12.46
N ASP A 22 3.58 6.33 -13.63
CA ASP A 22 4.01 5.62 -14.85
C ASP A 22 5.38 6.11 -15.38
N LYS A 23 5.75 7.36 -15.08
CA LYS A 23 7.05 7.97 -15.44
C LYS A 23 8.21 7.54 -14.54
N LEU A 24 7.93 6.88 -13.41
CA LEU A 24 8.98 6.35 -12.52
C LEU A 24 9.78 5.21 -13.17
N VAL A 25 9.21 4.59 -14.20
CA VAL A 25 9.85 3.55 -15.00
C VAL A 25 10.01 4.07 -16.42
N CYS A 26 11.16 3.78 -17.04
CA CYS A 26 11.44 4.21 -18.40
C CYS A 26 10.31 3.74 -19.36
N ILE A 27 9.81 4.68 -20.17
CA ILE A 27 8.66 4.44 -21.06
C ILE A 27 9.09 3.62 -22.28
N SER A 28 10.27 3.91 -22.82
CA SER A 28 10.84 3.15 -23.93
C SER A 28 11.75 2.03 -23.42
N ASP A 29 12.06 1.11 -24.32
CA ASP A 29 13.03 0.04 -24.09
C ASP A 29 14.37 0.33 -24.78
N ASP A 30 14.58 1.56 -25.24
CA ASP A 30 15.73 1.94 -26.07
C ASP A 30 17.06 1.72 -25.32
N ASP A 31 17.07 2.00 -24.01
CA ASP A 31 18.22 1.76 -23.14
C ASP A 31 18.55 0.26 -23.02
N LEU A 32 17.55 -0.62 -23.07
CA LEU A 32 17.75 -2.07 -23.08
C LEU A 32 18.15 -2.61 -24.47
N ASP A 33 17.75 -1.91 -25.53
CA ASP A 33 18.06 -2.27 -26.91
C ASP A 33 19.47 -1.88 -27.32
N VAL A 34 19.96 -0.75 -26.81
CA VAL A 34 21.33 -0.26 -27.05
C VAL A 34 22.35 -1.00 -26.16
N ASP A 35 21.92 -1.64 -25.07
CA ASP A 35 22.82 -2.38 -24.19
C ASP A 35 23.34 -3.67 -24.85
N THR A 36 24.61 -3.66 -25.24
CA THR A 36 25.30 -4.81 -25.84
C THR A 36 25.80 -5.84 -24.82
N THR A 37 25.75 -5.52 -23.52
CA THR A 37 26.19 -6.42 -22.44
C THR A 37 25.11 -7.45 -22.07
N LEU A 38 23.87 -7.19 -22.47
CA LEU A 38 22.72 -8.05 -22.21
C LEU A 38 22.49 -9.07 -23.34
N ASP A 39 22.45 -10.34 -22.95
CA ASP A 39 21.98 -11.42 -23.83
C ASP A 39 20.53 -11.19 -24.28
N ILE A 40 20.20 -11.68 -25.48
CA ILE A 40 18.89 -11.51 -26.14
C ILE A 40 17.76 -12.03 -25.25
N VAL A 41 17.97 -13.18 -24.58
CA VAL A 41 16.97 -13.78 -23.70
C VAL A 41 16.75 -12.91 -22.46
N MET A 42 17.83 -12.39 -21.87
CA MET A 42 17.76 -11.54 -20.68
C MET A 42 17.10 -10.19 -21.00
N ARG A 43 17.40 -9.62 -22.17
CA ARG A 43 16.78 -8.40 -22.68
C ARG A 43 15.27 -8.54 -22.83
N GLY A 44 14.80 -9.63 -23.43
CA GLY A 44 13.37 -9.92 -23.55
C GLY A 44 12.67 -10.05 -22.18
N LYS A 45 13.34 -10.68 -21.20
CA LYS A 45 12.84 -10.75 -19.82
C LYS A 45 12.73 -9.37 -19.18
N LEU A 46 13.76 -8.53 -19.31
CA LEU A 46 13.78 -7.19 -18.73
C LEU A 46 12.67 -6.29 -19.30
N LYS A 47 12.46 -6.31 -20.62
CA LYS A 47 11.33 -5.58 -21.24
C LYS A 47 9.98 -6.02 -20.68
N THR A 48 9.78 -7.34 -20.54
CA THR A 48 8.55 -7.90 -19.97
C THR A 48 8.35 -7.47 -18.51
N GLN A 49 9.41 -7.51 -17.70
CA GLN A 49 9.34 -7.08 -16.29
C GLN A 49 9.10 -5.58 -16.17
N ARG A 50 9.72 -4.76 -17.03
CA ARG A 50 9.49 -3.32 -17.09
C ARG A 50 8.05 -2.98 -17.41
N LYS A 51 7.44 -3.69 -18.37
CA LYS A 51 6.01 -3.55 -18.69
C LYS A 51 5.12 -3.92 -17.51
N ARG A 52 5.40 -5.04 -16.85
CA ARG A 52 4.66 -5.47 -15.64
C ARG A 52 4.78 -4.47 -14.51
N LEU A 53 5.97 -3.91 -14.29
CA LEU A 53 6.21 -2.91 -13.25
C LEU A 53 5.42 -1.62 -13.53
N ARG A 54 5.43 -1.13 -14.78
CA ARG A 54 4.59 0.02 -15.18
C ARG A 54 3.12 -0.24 -14.86
N GLN A 55 2.61 -1.40 -15.26
CA GLN A 55 1.23 -1.77 -15.01
C GLN A 55 0.91 -1.88 -13.51
N PHE A 56 1.83 -2.42 -12.73
CA PHE A 56 1.71 -2.51 -11.27
C PHE A 56 1.74 -1.14 -10.56
N LEU A 57 2.47 -0.17 -11.09
CA LEU A 57 2.51 1.20 -10.57
C LEU A 57 1.27 2.02 -10.97
N SER A 58 0.67 1.70 -12.12
CA SER A 58 -0.56 2.34 -12.59
C SER A 58 -1.84 1.70 -12.03
N ASP A 59 -1.81 0.41 -11.66
CA ASP A 59 -2.99 -0.28 -11.14
C ASP A 59 -3.36 0.20 -9.73
N SER A 60 -4.65 0.45 -9.54
CA SER A 60 -5.25 0.85 -8.26
C SER A 60 -5.29 -0.27 -7.21
N ALA A 61 -4.64 -1.41 -7.44
CA ALA A 61 -4.54 -2.52 -6.49
C ALA A 61 -4.02 -2.08 -5.11
N TRP A 62 -3.22 -1.01 -5.09
CA TRP A 62 -2.75 -0.34 -3.88
C TRP A 62 -3.85 0.26 -3.01
N LEU A 63 -4.89 0.82 -3.63
CA LEU A 63 -6.05 1.36 -2.91
C LEU A 63 -6.80 0.23 -2.19
N GLN A 64 -6.98 -0.92 -2.84
CA GLN A 64 -7.62 -2.08 -2.22
C GLN A 64 -6.82 -2.62 -1.04
N ALA A 65 -5.49 -2.71 -1.16
CA ALA A 65 -4.62 -3.13 -0.06
C ALA A 65 -4.71 -2.18 1.14
N LYS A 66 -4.74 -0.87 0.89
CA LYS A 66 -4.91 0.16 1.92
C LYS A 66 -6.28 0.08 2.60
N SER A 67 -7.34 -0.21 1.84
CA SER A 67 -8.69 -0.42 2.38
C SER A 67 -8.78 -1.66 3.26
N ILE A 68 -8.12 -2.77 2.87
CA ILE A 68 -8.07 -4.00 3.67
C ILE A 68 -7.33 -3.75 4.99
N GLU A 69 -6.16 -3.09 4.96
CA GLU A 69 -5.43 -2.78 6.19
C GLU A 69 -6.21 -1.86 7.13
N ALA A 70 -6.92 -0.86 6.58
CA ALA A 70 -7.79 0.00 7.36
C ALA A 70 -8.94 -0.77 8.00
N LEU A 71 -9.55 -1.72 7.27
CA LEU A 71 -10.60 -2.61 7.80
C LEU A 71 -10.07 -3.51 8.91
N ASP A 72 -8.91 -4.14 8.72
CA ASP A 72 -8.28 -5.00 9.75
C ASP A 72 -7.96 -4.20 11.02
N ALA A 73 -7.44 -2.97 10.88
CA ALA A 73 -7.19 -2.08 12.01
C ALA A 73 -8.48 -1.71 12.77
N VAL A 74 -9.59 -1.48 12.06
CA VAL A 74 -10.90 -1.22 12.66
C VAL A 74 -11.44 -2.47 13.37
N ILE A 75 -11.33 -3.65 12.76
CA ILE A 75 -11.77 -4.92 13.36
C ILE A 75 -10.99 -5.18 14.65
N HIS A 76 -9.66 -5.06 14.61
CA HIS A 76 -8.82 -5.22 15.80
C HIS A 76 -9.14 -4.21 16.90
N MET A 77 -9.42 -2.95 16.56
CA MET A 77 -9.81 -1.94 17.54
C MET A 77 -11.19 -2.25 18.13
N LYS A 78 -12.15 -2.65 17.30
CA LYS A 78 -13.49 -3.08 17.72
C LYS A 78 -13.38 -4.25 18.70
N ASP A 79 -12.56 -5.26 18.42
CA ASP A 79 -12.35 -6.39 19.33
C ASP A 79 -11.70 -5.98 20.66
N ARG A 80 -10.78 -4.99 20.66
CA ARG A 80 -10.18 -4.45 21.90
C ARG A 80 -11.15 -3.63 22.74
N VAL A 81 -11.94 -2.76 22.10
CA VAL A 81 -12.93 -1.90 22.77
C VAL A 81 -14.10 -2.73 23.30
N LEU A 82 -14.54 -3.74 22.55
CA LEU A 82 -15.69 -4.57 22.92
C LEU A 82 -15.35 -5.80 23.77
N ASN A 83 -14.08 -6.07 24.10
CA ASN A 83 -13.70 -7.19 24.97
C ASN A 83 -13.64 -6.75 26.45
N PRO A 84 -14.65 -7.05 27.27
CA PRO A 84 -14.71 -6.61 28.66
C PRO A 84 -13.68 -7.34 29.55
N ALA A 85 -13.23 -8.54 29.16
CA ALA A 85 -12.26 -9.33 29.90
C ALA A 85 -10.82 -8.78 29.81
N ALA A 86 -10.53 -7.92 28.82
CA ALA A 86 -9.24 -7.24 28.70
C ALA A 86 -9.07 -6.09 29.72
N HIS A 87 -10.15 -5.69 30.40
CA HIS A 87 -10.21 -4.49 31.25
C HIS A 87 -10.42 -4.82 32.74
N TRP A 88 -10.19 -6.08 33.16
CA TRP A 88 -10.38 -6.55 34.53
C TRP A 88 -9.25 -6.11 35.49
N GLY A 89 -9.10 -4.81 35.71
CA GLY A 89 -8.25 -4.34 36.81
C GLY A 89 -7.93 -2.85 36.87
N ASP A 90 -7.92 -2.12 35.75
CA ASP A 90 -7.54 -0.70 35.73
C ASP A 90 -8.64 0.19 35.15
N ALA A 91 -8.71 1.40 35.71
CA ALA A 91 -9.71 2.44 35.48
C ALA A 91 -10.04 2.67 33.99
N PRO A 92 -11.27 3.09 33.68
CA PRO A 92 -11.83 2.89 32.35
C PRO A 92 -11.15 3.76 31.29
N LEU A 93 -10.42 3.11 30.39
CA LEU A 93 -9.84 3.71 29.19
C LEU A 93 -10.95 4.07 28.18
N TYR A 94 -11.66 5.18 28.38
CA TYR A 94 -12.69 5.61 27.42
C TYR A 94 -12.21 6.66 26.42
N GLN A 95 -11.57 7.76 26.85
CA GLN A 95 -11.41 8.88 25.92
C GLN A 95 -10.32 8.67 24.86
N ALA A 96 -9.10 8.27 25.27
CA ALA A 96 -7.98 8.16 24.34
C ALA A 96 -8.14 7.02 23.32
N GLU A 97 -8.82 5.93 23.71
CA GLU A 97 -9.11 4.80 22.82
C GLU A 97 -10.27 5.13 21.88
N LEU A 98 -11.31 5.81 22.37
CA LEU A 98 -12.42 6.31 21.55
C LEU A 98 -11.93 7.35 20.52
N ASP A 99 -11.06 8.27 20.93
CA ASP A 99 -10.45 9.27 20.04
C ASP A 99 -9.60 8.60 18.93
N LYS A 100 -8.90 7.51 19.26
CA LYS A 100 -8.17 6.69 18.27
C LYS A 100 -9.13 5.96 17.33
N ALA A 101 -10.20 5.36 17.84
CA ALA A 101 -11.20 4.68 17.02
C ALA A 101 -11.89 5.65 16.05
N LEU A 102 -12.31 6.83 16.52
CA LEU A 102 -12.92 7.88 15.70
C LEU A 102 -11.97 8.37 14.59
N LYS A 103 -10.68 8.54 14.89
CA LYS A 103 -9.66 8.89 13.86
C LYS A 103 -9.51 7.81 12.80
N LEU A 104 -9.60 6.53 13.17
CA LEU A 104 -9.52 5.41 12.23
C LEU A 104 -10.75 5.35 11.33
N VAL A 105 -11.95 5.54 11.88
CA VAL A 105 -13.20 5.61 11.10
C VAL A 105 -13.16 6.77 10.11
N SER A 106 -12.74 7.97 10.53
CA SER A 106 -12.62 9.12 9.63
C SER A 106 -11.61 8.90 8.50
N ARG A 107 -10.51 8.17 8.78
CA ARG A 107 -9.56 7.75 7.73
C ARG A 107 -10.19 6.76 6.75
N LEU A 108 -10.98 5.80 7.24
CA LEU A 108 -11.67 4.82 6.41
C LEU A 108 -12.70 5.51 5.48
N GLU A 109 -13.49 6.45 6.00
CA GLU A 109 -14.46 7.23 5.22
C GLU A 109 -13.80 8.02 4.07
N LYS A 110 -12.58 8.54 4.27
CA LYS A 110 -11.82 9.26 3.24
C LYS A 110 -11.23 8.36 2.16
N VAL A 111 -11.10 7.06 2.43
CA VAL A 111 -10.56 6.07 1.48
C VAL A 111 -11.69 5.38 0.71
N LEU A 112 -12.89 5.29 1.29
CA LEU A 112 -14.08 4.71 0.65
C LEU A 112 -14.86 5.70 -0.24
N LYS A 113 -14.65 7.01 -0.08
CA LYS A 113 -15.12 8.05 -1.01
C LYS A 113 -14.13 8.24 -2.15
#